data_AF-A0A534JKI7-F1
#
_entry.id   AF-A0A534JKI7-F1
#
_cell.length_a   1.000
_cell.length_b   1.000
_cell.length_c   1.000
_cell.angle_alpha   90.00
_cell.angle_beta   90.00
_cell.angle_gamma   90.00
#
_symmetry.space_group_name_H-M   'P 1'
#
loop_
_entity.id
_entity.type
_entity.pdbx_description
1 polymer ?
#
loop_
_entity_poly.entity_id
_entity_poly.type
_entity_poly.pdbx_seq_one_letter_code
_entity_poly.pdbx_strand_id
1 'polypeptide(L)'
;MASPPGPPTYGGPMYYPPPLEGMLTRRNVFALNALGLIAIYLAILFRLASSDLNVRGLAHFLAISGGMLGALASLAGGLGSKRTTDMQNLGLLVWAGVLLLFTLSAFAWI
;
A
#
# COMPACT_ATOMS: atom_id res chain seq x y z
N MET A 1 34.23 -28.62 50.11
CA MET A 1 34.71 -27.45 49.35
C MET A 1 33.53 -26.97 48.51
N ALA A 2 33.04 -25.75 48.71
CA ALA A 2 31.92 -25.22 47.94
C ALA A 2 32.39 -24.82 46.54
N SER A 3 31.66 -25.21 45.50
CA SER A 3 31.99 -24.85 44.12
C SER A 3 31.91 -23.33 43.91
N PRO A 4 32.78 -22.74 43.09
CA PRO A 4 32.73 -21.31 42.79
C PRO A 4 31.37 -20.95 42.14
N PRO A 5 30.82 -19.74 42.43
CA PRO A 5 29.60 -19.29 41.78
C PRO A 5 29.79 -19.25 40.26
N GLY A 6 28.81 -19.79 39.53
CA GLY A 6 28.82 -19.84 38.07
C GLY A 6 28.82 -18.43 37.44
N PRO A 7 29.29 -18.29 36.20
CA PRO A 7 29.35 -17.00 35.53
C PRO A 7 27.96 -16.36 35.41
N PRO A 8 27.86 -15.01 35.44
CA PRO A 8 26.59 -14.30 35.28
C PRO A 8 25.94 -14.69 33.94
N THR A 9 24.68 -15.09 33.98
CA THR A 9 23.87 -15.31 32.78
C THR A 9 23.59 -13.96 32.13
N TYR A 10 24.37 -13.62 31.10
CA TYR A 10 24.08 -12.46 30.26
C TYR A 10 22.71 -12.70 29.61
N GLY A 11 21.76 -11.78 29.81
CA GLY A 11 20.41 -11.88 29.29
C GLY A 11 20.44 -12.21 27.80
N GLY A 12 19.59 -13.15 27.37
CA GLY A 12 19.52 -13.61 25.98
C GLY A 12 19.33 -12.45 24.99
N PRO A 13 19.54 -12.70 23.69
CA PRO A 13 19.50 -11.65 22.68
C PRO A 13 18.22 -10.81 22.79
N MET A 14 18.38 -9.50 23.02
CA MET A 14 17.25 -8.58 23.02
C MET A 14 16.61 -8.56 21.63
N TYR A 15 15.34 -8.93 21.56
CA TYR A 15 14.55 -8.80 20.34
C TYR A 15 14.27 -7.33 20.09
N TYR A 16 14.87 -6.78 19.02
CA TYR A 16 14.49 -5.48 18.48
C TYR A 16 13.46 -5.70 17.37
N PRO A 17 12.25 -5.12 17.48
CA PRO A 17 11.29 -5.16 16.37
C PRO A 17 11.90 -4.45 15.15
N PRO A 18 11.71 -4.99 13.94
CA PRO A 18 12.25 -4.39 12.73
C PRO A 18 11.69 -2.97 12.54
N PRO A 19 12.52 -2.00 12.13
CA PRO A 19 12.06 -0.64 11.92
C PRO A 19 11.02 -0.60 10.80
N LEU A 20 9.99 0.23 10.97
CA LEU A 20 8.92 0.43 9.98
C LEU A 20 9.45 0.86 8.60
N GLU A 21 10.63 1.48 8.57
CA GLU A 21 11.38 1.84 7.36
C GLU A 21 11.66 0.62 6.45
N GLY A 22 11.76 -0.58 7.03
CA GLY A 22 11.93 -1.83 6.29
C GLY A 22 10.66 -2.29 5.54
N MET A 23 9.48 -1.78 5.92
CA MET A 23 8.21 -2.16 5.31
C MET A 23 7.93 -1.37 4.01
N LEU A 24 8.54 -0.20 3.84
CA LEU A 24 8.33 0.66 2.68
C LEU A 24 9.33 0.37 1.55
N THR A 25 9.34 -0.90 1.13
CA THR A 25 10.19 -1.33 0.01
C THR A 25 9.57 -0.94 -1.33
N ARG A 26 10.42 -0.76 -2.36
CA ARG A 26 9.98 -0.54 -3.74
C ARG A 26 8.95 -1.60 -4.18
N ARG A 27 9.19 -2.87 -3.83
CA ARG A 27 8.28 -3.98 -4.13
C ARG A 27 6.90 -3.80 -3.52
N ASN A 28 6.82 -3.34 -2.27
CA ASN A 28 5.54 -3.14 -1.59
C ASN A 28 4.77 -1.96 -2.19
N VAL A 29 5.44 -0.87 -2.55
CA VAL A 29 4.82 0.26 -3.24
C VAL A 29 4.20 -0.18 -4.57
N PHE A 30 4.93 -0.96 -5.38
CA PHE A 30 4.41 -1.50 -6.63
C PHE A 30 3.27 -2.51 -6.40
N ALA A 31 3.39 -3.39 -5.42
CA ALA A 31 2.35 -4.37 -5.12
C ALA A 31 1.05 -3.71 -4.69
N LEU A 32 1.11 -2.70 -3.80
CA LEU A 32 -0.07 -1.96 -3.36
C LEU A 32 -0.70 -1.14 -4.49
N ASN A 33 0.11 -0.57 -5.38
CA ASN A 33 -0.40 0.08 -6.59
C ASN A 33 -1.11 -0.90 -7.52
N ALA A 34 -0.54 -2.08 -7.76
CA ALA A 34 -1.16 -3.12 -8.56
C ALA A 34 -2.48 -3.59 -7.96
N LEU A 35 -2.53 -3.80 -6.64
CA LEU A 35 -3.77 -4.13 -5.93
C LEU A 35 -4.82 -3.03 -6.08
N GLY A 36 -4.42 -1.76 -5.97
CA GLY A 36 -5.32 -0.63 -6.19
C GLY A 36 -5.90 -0.59 -7.60
N LEU A 37 -5.07 -0.78 -8.62
CA LEU A 37 -5.50 -0.85 -10.02
C LEU A 37 -6.42 -2.04 -10.30
N ILE A 38 -6.12 -3.22 -9.74
CA ILE A 38 -6.96 -4.41 -9.88
C ILE A 38 -8.35 -4.16 -9.28
N ALA A 39 -8.43 -3.53 -8.10
CA ALA A 39 -9.71 -3.19 -7.49
C ALA A 39 -10.54 -2.22 -8.37
N ILE A 40 -9.92 -1.19 -8.93
CA ILE A 40 -10.61 -0.28 -9.87
C ILE A 40 -11.04 -1.03 -11.15
N TYR A 41 -10.19 -1.91 -11.68
CA TYR A 41 -10.52 -2.71 -12.85
C TYR A 41 -11.74 -3.62 -12.59
N LEU A 42 -11.77 -4.31 -11.44
CA LEU A 42 -12.91 -5.13 -11.04
C LEU A 42 -14.19 -4.29 -10.86
N ALA A 43 -14.07 -3.08 -10.29
CA ALA A 43 -15.20 -2.16 -10.20
C ALA A 43 -15.81 -1.84 -11.57
N ILE A 44 -14.96 -1.54 -12.57
CA ILE A 44 -15.39 -1.28 -13.94
C ILE A 44 -16.05 -2.52 -14.56
N LEU A 45 -15.48 -3.71 -14.36
CA LEU A 45 -16.09 -4.94 -14.85
C LEU A 45 -17.48 -5.20 -14.24
N PHE A 46 -17.64 -4.98 -12.93
CA PHE A 46 -18.93 -5.12 -12.27
C PHE A 46 -19.97 -4.12 -12.78
N ARG A 47 -19.57 -2.88 -13.04
CA ARG A 47 -20.43 -1.89 -13.70
C ARG A 47 -20.88 -2.34 -15.08
N LEU A 48 -19.98 -2.90 -15.88
CA LEU A 48 -20.30 -3.37 -17.24
C LEU A 48 -21.16 -4.64 -17.24
N ALA A 49 -20.93 -5.53 -16.29
CA ALA A 49 -21.58 -6.84 -16.25
C ALA A 49 -22.98 -6.81 -15.61
N SER A 50 -23.33 -5.75 -14.85
CA SER A 50 -24.57 -5.74 -14.08
C SER A 50 -25.22 -4.36 -13.95
N SER A 51 -26.55 -4.36 -14.03
CA SER A 51 -27.39 -3.21 -13.68
C SER A 51 -27.90 -3.24 -12.23
N ASP A 52 -27.60 -4.30 -11.48
CA ASP A 52 -28.04 -4.48 -10.09
C ASP A 52 -27.44 -3.41 -9.15
N LEU A 53 -28.27 -2.84 -8.27
CA LEU A 53 -27.87 -1.76 -7.37
C LEU A 53 -26.84 -2.20 -6.32
N ASN A 54 -26.92 -3.42 -5.81
CA ASN A 54 -25.94 -3.95 -4.85
C ASN A 54 -24.59 -4.16 -5.52
N VAL A 55 -24.58 -4.67 -6.75
CA VAL A 55 -23.35 -4.84 -7.54
C VAL A 55 -22.72 -3.49 -7.87
N ARG A 56 -23.54 -2.47 -8.17
CA ARG A 56 -23.05 -1.09 -8.32
C ARG A 56 -22.48 -0.55 -7.01
N GLY A 57 -23.12 -0.79 -5.87
CA GLY A 57 -22.58 -0.40 -4.56
C GLY A 57 -21.20 -1.00 -4.30
N LEU A 58 -21.02 -2.30 -4.60
CA LEU A 58 -19.72 -2.97 -4.52
C LEU A 58 -18.69 -2.36 -5.48
N ALA A 59 -19.09 -2.06 -6.72
CA ALA A 59 -18.20 -1.43 -7.70
C ALA A 59 -17.71 -0.06 -7.21
N HIS A 60 -18.59 0.80 -6.70
CA HIS A 60 -18.22 2.09 -6.12
C HIS A 60 -17.23 1.92 -4.95
N PHE A 61 -17.48 0.95 -4.07
CA PHE A 61 -16.59 0.65 -2.95
C PHE A 61 -15.20 0.22 -3.43
N LEU A 62 -15.12 -0.68 -4.41
CA LEU A 62 -13.86 -1.16 -4.98
C LEU A 62 -13.09 -0.05 -5.69
N ALA A 63 -13.78 0.82 -6.46
CA ALA A 63 -13.15 1.95 -7.12
C ALA A 63 -12.50 2.90 -6.11
N ILE A 64 -13.25 3.34 -5.09
CA ILE A 64 -12.72 4.26 -4.05
C ILE A 64 -11.59 3.61 -3.28
N SER A 65 -11.81 2.40 -2.73
CA SER A 65 -10.82 1.75 -1.87
C SER A 65 -9.54 1.41 -2.64
N GLY A 66 -9.67 0.91 -3.87
CA GLY A 66 -8.54 0.63 -4.75
C GLY A 66 -7.75 1.89 -5.12
N GLY A 67 -8.47 2.94 -5.51
CA GLY A 67 -7.88 4.25 -5.82
C GLY A 67 -7.11 4.86 -4.66
N MET A 68 -7.73 4.87 -3.48
CA MET A 68 -7.10 5.37 -2.27
C MET A 68 -5.88 4.54 -1.87
N LEU A 69 -5.97 3.21 -1.95
CA LEU A 69 -4.84 2.31 -1.66
C LEU A 69 -3.64 2.63 -2.57
N GLY A 70 -3.85 2.71 -3.89
CA GLY A 70 -2.79 2.99 -4.85
C GLY A 70 -2.20 4.39 -4.68
N ALA A 71 -3.04 5.40 -4.46
CA ALA A 71 -2.60 6.78 -4.25
C ALA A 71 -1.77 6.91 -2.96
N LEU A 72 -2.24 6.35 -1.84
CA LEU A 72 -1.52 6.38 -0.57
C LEU A 72 -0.22 5.57 -0.63
N ALA A 73 -0.21 4.41 -1.30
CA ALA A 73 1.01 3.64 -1.52
C ALA A 73 2.06 4.43 -2.31
N SER A 74 1.61 5.19 -3.31
CA SER A 74 2.48 6.04 -4.12
C SER A 74 3.02 7.23 -3.33
N LEU A 75 2.18 7.90 -2.54
CA LEU A 75 2.61 8.96 -1.63
C LEU A 75 3.60 8.44 -0.59
N ALA A 76 3.30 7.30 0.03
CA ALA A 76 4.19 6.69 0.99
C ALA A 76 5.53 6.35 0.34
N GLY A 77 5.53 5.74 -0.85
CA GLY A 77 6.73 5.46 -1.64
C GLY A 77 7.55 6.71 -1.98
N GLY A 78 6.90 7.78 -2.44
CA GLY A 78 7.57 9.01 -2.85
C GLY A 78 8.11 9.86 -1.69
N LEU A 79 7.46 9.81 -0.52
CA LEU A 79 7.86 10.60 0.65
C LEU A 79 8.76 9.83 1.63
N GLY A 80 8.57 8.52 1.76
CA GLY A 80 9.19 7.72 2.81
C GLY A 80 10.31 6.80 2.38
N SER A 81 10.51 6.57 1.08
CA SER A 81 11.50 5.57 0.63
C SER A 81 12.88 6.17 0.43
N LYS A 82 13.85 5.75 1.25
CA LYS A 82 15.29 6.06 1.06
C LYS A 82 15.90 5.34 -0.16
N ARG A 83 15.10 4.54 -0.89
CA ARG A 83 15.52 3.67 -2.00
C ARG A 83 15.00 4.15 -3.37
N THR A 84 14.35 5.30 -3.40
CA THR A 84 13.85 5.96 -4.62
C THR A 84 14.62 7.25 -4.84
N THR A 85 15.01 7.49 -6.09
CA THR A 85 15.65 8.75 -6.51
C THR A 85 14.64 9.90 -6.53
N ASP A 86 15.09 11.16 -6.50
CA ASP A 86 14.20 12.33 -6.55
C ASP A 86 13.23 12.31 -7.75
N MET A 87 13.71 11.91 -8.93
CA MET A 87 12.84 11.77 -10.12
C MET A 87 11.77 10.67 -9.94
N GLN A 88 12.10 9.58 -9.27
CA GLN A 88 11.13 8.52 -8.94
C GLN A 88 10.10 9.00 -7.92
N ASN A 89 10.51 9.81 -6.94
CA ASN A 89 9.61 10.42 -5.96
C ASN A 89 8.63 11.38 -6.62
N LEU A 90 9.12 12.23 -7.54
CA LEU A 90 8.26 13.09 -8.36
C LEU A 90 7.30 12.26 -9.22
N GLY A 91 7.79 11.19 -9.86
CA GLY A 91 6.95 10.28 -10.63
C GLY A 91 5.83 9.64 -9.79
N LEU A 92 6.15 9.20 -8.57
CA LEU A 92 5.17 8.64 -7.63
C LEU A 92 4.16 9.68 -7.14
N LEU A 93 4.58 10.93 -6.94
CA LEU A 93 3.68 12.03 -6.58
C LEU A 93 2.68 12.33 -7.71
N VAL A 94 3.19 12.46 -8.95
CA VAL A 94 2.35 12.66 -10.14
C VAL A 94 1.40 11.48 -10.33
N TRP A 95 1.92 10.25 -10.20
CA TRP A 95 1.13 9.04 -10.31
C TRP A 95 0.02 8.95 -9.25
N ALA A 96 0.30 9.37 -8.01
CA ALA A 96 -0.73 9.45 -6.97
C ALA A 96 -1.86 10.41 -7.37
N GLY A 97 -1.52 11.58 -7.91
CA GLY A 97 -2.50 12.54 -8.43
C GLY A 97 -3.34 11.97 -9.58
N VAL A 98 -2.69 11.30 -10.54
CA VAL A 98 -3.38 10.62 -11.66
C VAL A 98 -4.34 9.55 -11.14
N LEU A 99 -3.91 8.72 -10.18
CA LEU A 99 -4.76 7.70 -9.58
C LEU A 99 -5.98 8.29 -8.90
N LEU A 100 -5.84 9.38 -8.14
CA LEU A 100 -6.97 10.05 -7.50
C LEU A 100 -7.97 10.60 -8.53
N LEU A 101 -7.48 11.29 -9.57
CA LEU A 101 -8.34 11.82 -10.62
C LEU A 101 -9.06 10.71 -11.40
N PHE A 102 -8.34 9.64 -11.73
CA PHE A 102 -8.93 8.48 -12.39
C PHE A 102 -9.97 7.79 -11.51
N THR A 103 -9.70 7.68 -10.21
CA THR A 103 -10.64 7.10 -9.24
C THR A 103 -11.94 7.90 -9.14
N LEU A 104 -11.84 9.24 -9.07
CA LEU A 104 -13.02 10.11 -9.07
C LEU A 104 -13.81 9.98 -10.37
N SER A 105 -13.11 9.89 -11.50
CA SER A 105 -13.74 9.72 -12.82
C SER A 105 -14.43 8.36 -12.94
N ALA A 106 -13.78 7.29 -12.50
CA ALA A 106 -14.35 5.95 -12.48
C ALA A 106 -15.56 5.88 -11.53
N PHE A 107 -15.45 6.45 -10.34
CA PHE A 107 -16.55 6.51 -9.38
C PHE A 107 -17.77 7.24 -9.95
N ALA A 108 -17.58 8.37 -10.63
CA ALA A 108 -18.68 9.13 -11.25
C ALA A 108 -19.35 8.40 -12.43
N TRP A 109 -18.65 7.44 -13.05
CA TRP A 109 -19.13 6.70 -14.21
C TRP A 109 -19.85 5.38 -13.84
N ILE A 110 -19.51 4.78 -12.70
CA ILE A 110 -20.15 3.58 -12.12
C ILE A 110 -21.59 3.87 -11.66
#